data_AF-A0A8J3Q527-F1
#
_entry.id   AF-A0A8J3Q527-F1
#
_cell.length_a   1.000
_cell.length_b   1.000
_cell.length_c   1.000
_cell.angle_alpha   90.00
_cell.angle_beta   90.00
_cell.angle_gamma   90.00
#
_symmetry.space_group_name_H-M   'P 1'
#
loop_
_entity.id
_entity.type
_entity.pdbx_description
1 polymer ?
#
loop_
_entity_poly.entity_id
_entity_poly.type
_entity_poly.pdbx_seq_one_letter_code
_entity_poly.pdbx_strand_id
1 'polypeptide(L)'
;MWCDGLIPEIYDLQGDPPGVHGRAYCGPSGQEHWQFTLLIGDGVNTAEDIDWLSLLPPAEVTGWLSPHIRDRRLVIEPSAAYPDSQP
;
A
#
# COMPACT_ATOMS: atom_id res chain seq x y z
N MET A 1 13.80 -5.47 5.86
CA MET A 1 12.46 -5.86 6.36
C MET A 1 11.79 -6.62 5.24
N TRP A 2 11.27 -7.81 5.50
CA TRP A 2 10.60 -8.64 4.51
C TRP A 2 9.09 -8.58 4.75
N CYS A 3 8.30 -8.69 3.70
CA CYS A 3 6.84 -8.78 3.76
C CYS A 3 6.41 -10.05 3.03
N ASP A 4 5.74 -10.95 3.74
CA ASP A 4 5.28 -12.24 3.20
C ASP A 4 3.89 -12.15 2.57
N GLY A 5 3.19 -11.04 2.76
CA GLY A 5 1.90 -10.82 2.12
C GLY A 5 1.06 -9.72 2.75
N LEU A 6 0.02 -9.35 2.02
CA LEU A 6 -1.03 -8.41 2.41
C LEU A 6 -2.37 -9.16 2.35
N ILE A 7 -3.21 -8.98 3.37
CA ILE A 7 -4.58 -9.50 3.42
C ILE A 7 -5.53 -8.31 3.50
N PRO A 8 -6.23 -7.95 2.40
CA PRO A 8 -7.20 -6.86 2.42
C PRO A 8 -8.42 -7.26 3.27
N GLU A 9 -8.94 -6.28 4.01
CA GLU A 9 -10.07 -6.49 4.94
C GLU A 9 -11.19 -5.49 4.71
N ILE A 10 -10.86 -4.23 4.42
CA ILE A 10 -11.82 -3.15 4.25
C ILE A 10 -11.46 -2.37 2.98
N TYR A 11 -12.45 -2.17 2.12
CA TYR A 11 -12.36 -1.30 0.94
C TYR A 11 -13.11 -0.01 1.27
N ASP A 12 -12.40 1.01 1.73
CA ASP A 12 -12.96 2.32 2.02
C ASP A 12 -12.82 3.24 0.80
N LEU A 13 -13.69 3.01 -0.19
CA LEU A 13 -13.68 3.74 -1.47
C LEU A 13 -14.40 5.09 -1.39
N GLN A 14 -15.01 5.39 -0.24
CA GLN A 14 -15.67 6.67 0.03
C GLN A 14 -14.86 7.53 1.02
N GLY A 15 -13.74 6.99 1.52
CA GLY A 15 -12.79 7.71 2.35
C GLY A 15 -12.02 8.78 1.57
N ASP A 16 -11.40 9.69 2.31
CA ASP A 16 -10.54 10.74 1.77
C ASP A 16 -9.14 10.64 2.43
N PRO A 17 -8.14 10.04 1.76
CA PRO A 17 -8.18 9.44 0.42
C PRO A 17 -8.84 8.03 0.40
N PRO A 18 -9.39 7.60 -0.74
CA PRO A 18 -9.95 6.25 -0.89
C PRO A 18 -8.84 5.19 -0.79
N GLY A 19 -9.14 4.08 -0.13
CA GLY A 19 -8.11 3.11 0.22
C GLY A 19 -8.60 1.70 0.53
N VAL A 20 -7.66 0.76 0.51
CA VAL A 20 -7.82 -0.59 1.04
C VAL A 20 -7.03 -0.72 2.33
N HIS A 21 -7.67 -1.17 3.40
CA HIS A 21 -7.05 -1.42 4.69
C HIS A 21 -7.03 -2.91 5.00
N GLY A 22 -6.01 -3.35 5.73
CA GLY A 22 -5.94 -4.73 6.19
C GLY A 22 -4.67 -5.05 6.95
N ARG A 23 -4.30 -6.33 6.95
CA ARG A 23 -3.10 -6.83 7.61
C ARG A 23 -1.95 -7.08 6.64
N ALA A 24 -0.76 -6.74 7.08
CA ALA A 24 0.48 -7.13 6.45
C ALA A 24 1.27 -8.04 7.39
N TYR A 25 2.06 -8.91 6.80
CA TYR A 25 2.90 -9.88 7.50
C TYR A 25 4.35 -9.49 7.27
N CYS A 26 4.97 -8.87 8.28
CA CYS A 26 6.29 -8.26 8.15
C CYS A 26 7.31 -8.86 9.13
N GLY A 27 8.57 -8.49 8.95
CA GLY A 27 9.66 -8.82 9.86
C GLY A 27 10.56 -9.95 9.38
N PRO A 28 11.58 -10.34 10.16
CA PRO A 28 12.60 -11.32 9.73
C PRO A 28 12.04 -12.72 9.48
N SER A 29 10.97 -13.09 10.19
CA SER A 29 10.24 -14.34 10.01
C SER A 29 9.00 -14.20 9.13
N GLY A 30 8.65 -12.99 8.71
CA GLY A 30 7.41 -12.70 7.99
C GLY A 30 6.13 -12.96 8.80
N GLN A 31 6.21 -13.06 10.14
CA GLN A 31 5.05 -13.41 10.97
C GLN A 31 4.55 -12.27 11.85
N GLU A 32 5.18 -11.09 11.83
CA GLU A 32 4.70 -9.97 12.62
C GLU A 32 3.50 -9.34 11.93
N HIS A 33 2.39 -9.22 12.67
CA HIS A 33 1.19 -8.56 12.16
C HIS A 33 1.36 -7.05 12.19
N TRP A 34 1.23 -6.47 11.01
CA TRP A 34 1.23 -5.04 10.76
C TRP A 34 -0.12 -4.66 10.16
N GLN A 35 -0.51 -3.41 10.30
CA GLN A 35 -1.60 -2.84 9.51
C GLN A 35 -1.04 -2.36 8.18
N PHE A 36 -1.81 -2.46 7.10
CA PHE A 36 -1.49 -1.73 5.88
C PHE A 36 -2.65 -0.86 5.42
N THR A 37 -2.30 0.15 4.63
CA THR A 37 -3.23 0.98 3.88
C THR A 37 -2.67 1.14 2.47
N LEU A 38 -3.44 0.77 1.45
CA LEU A 38 -3.16 1.02 0.04
C LEU A 38 -4.07 2.15 -0.43
N LEU A 39 -3.49 3.24 -0.90
CA LEU A 39 -4.22 4.36 -1.50
C LEU A 39 -4.42 4.09 -2.99
N ILE A 40 -5.67 4.18 -3.44
CA ILE A 40 -6.08 3.69 -4.77
C ILE A 40 -6.23 4.83 -5.80
N GLY A 41 -6.12 6.08 -5.35
CA GLY A 41 -6.42 7.25 -6.17
C GLY A 41 -7.93 7.49 -6.31
N ASP A 42 -8.28 8.70 -6.75
CA ASP A 42 -9.68 9.14 -6.84
C ASP A 42 -10.46 8.43 -7.96
N GLY A 43 -11.80 8.47 -7.87
CA GLY A 43 -12.70 8.06 -8.94
C GLY A 43 -13.04 6.57 -8.98
N VAL A 44 -12.51 5.77 -8.05
CA VAL A 44 -12.89 4.36 -7.86
C VAL A 44 -14.10 4.28 -6.93
N ASN A 45 -15.21 3.69 -7.40
CA ASN A 45 -16.45 3.58 -6.61
C ASN A 45 -16.72 2.16 -6.10
N THR A 46 -16.17 1.14 -6.77
CA THR A 46 -16.28 -0.27 -6.37
C THR A 46 -14.93 -0.97 -6.44
N ALA A 47 -14.80 -2.12 -5.78
CA ALA A 47 -13.53 -2.88 -5.78
C ALA A 47 -13.23 -3.46 -7.17
N GLU A 48 -14.28 -3.74 -7.96
CA GLU A 48 -14.21 -4.22 -9.33
C GLU A 48 -13.71 -3.14 -10.31
N ASP A 49 -13.90 -1.86 -9.98
CA ASP A 49 -13.43 -0.73 -10.80
C ASP A 49 -11.94 -0.44 -10.60
N ILE A 50 -11.28 -1.09 -9.63
CA ILE A 50 -9.86 -0.88 -9.34
C ILE A 50 -9.02 -1.45 -10.48
N ASP A 51 -8.28 -0.59 -11.17
CA ASP A 51 -7.21 -1.01 -12.06
C ASP A 51 -5.98 -1.42 -11.24
N TRP A 52 -5.95 -2.68 -10.80
CA TRP A 52 -4.86 -3.24 -10.01
C TRP A 52 -3.49 -3.15 -10.68
N LEU A 53 -3.43 -3.14 -12.01
CA LEU A 53 -2.16 -3.05 -12.74
C LEU A 53 -1.57 -1.65 -12.64
N SER A 54 -2.43 -0.62 -12.62
CA SER A 54 -1.99 0.77 -12.46
C SER A 54 -1.36 1.06 -11.09
N LEU A 55 -1.67 0.24 -10.08
CA LEU A 55 -1.17 0.39 -8.71
C LEU A 55 0.17 -0.32 -8.47
N LEU A 56 0.66 -1.08 -9.45
CA LEU A 56 1.97 -1.70 -9.36
C LEU A 56 3.04 -0.64 -9.63
N PRO A 57 3.94 -0.36 -8.68
CA PRO A 57 5.03 0.58 -8.91
C PRO A 57 5.96 0.03 -10.01
N PRO A 58 6.33 0.86 -11.01
CA PRO A 58 7.38 0.51 -11.96
C PRO A 58 8.70 0.15 -11.26
N ALA A 59 9.58 -0.59 -11.96
CA ALA A 59 10.84 -1.07 -11.36
C ALA A 59 11.81 0.05 -10.93
N GLU A 60 11.72 1.24 -11.55
CA GLU A 60 12.67 2.35 -11.40
C GLU A 60 12.10 3.51 -10.57
N VAL A 61 11.16 3.22 -9.66
CA VAL A 61 10.55 4.21 -8.77
C VAL A 61 10.55 3.79 -7.30
N THR A 62 10.71 4.78 -6.43
CA THR A 62 10.67 4.66 -4.96
C THR A 62 9.68 5.66 -4.36
N GLY A 63 9.61 5.76 -3.03
CA GLY A 63 8.74 6.69 -2.31
C GLY A 63 7.29 6.23 -2.13
N TRP A 64 6.85 5.23 -2.88
CA TRP A 64 5.49 4.68 -2.83
C TRP A 64 5.20 3.80 -1.60
N LEU A 65 6.22 3.40 -0.83
CA LEU A 65 6.09 2.57 0.36
C LEU A 65 6.66 3.27 1.59
N SER A 66 5.81 3.47 2.60
CA SER A 66 6.17 4.12 3.86
C SER A 66 5.97 3.17 5.05
N PRO A 67 7.04 2.54 5.58
CA PRO A 67 6.96 1.73 6.79
C PRO A 67 7.06 2.57 8.07
N HIS A 68 5.99 2.59 8.86
CA HIS A 68 5.92 3.18 10.19
C HIS A 68 6.22 2.12 11.25
N ILE A 69 7.52 1.89 11.51
CA ILE A 69 7.98 0.75 12.33
C ILE A 69 7.43 0.77 13.75
N ARG A 70 7.36 1.95 14.38
CA ARG A 70 6.88 2.09 15.76
C ARG A 70 5.40 1.69 15.90
N ASP A 71 4.61 2.00 14.88
CA ASP A 71 3.17 1.76 14.86
C ASP A 71 2.81 0.42 14.21
N ARG A 72 3.81 -0.30 13.68
CA ARG A 72 3.63 -1.52 12.87
C ARG A 72 2.61 -1.31 11.76
N ARG A 73 2.84 -0.27 10.97
CA ARG A 73 1.95 0.13 9.88
C ARG A 73 2.72 0.35 8.59
N LEU A 74 2.14 -0.07 7.48
CA LEU A 74 2.63 0.17 6.12
C LEU A 74 1.62 1.06 5.38
N VAL A 75 2.10 2.14 4.79
CA VAL A 75 1.31 2.93 3.83
C VAL A 75 1.88 2.70 2.45
N ILE A 76 1.02 2.35 1.51
CA ILE A 76 1.33 2.10 0.11
C ILE A 76 0.59 3.16 -0.70
N GLU A 77 1.32 4.04 -1.36
CA GLU A 77 0.79 5.16 -2.14
C GLU A 77 1.51 5.21 -3.50
N PRO A 78 1.02 4.46 -4.50
CA PRO A 78 1.65 4.42 -5.82
C PRO A 78 1.74 5.80 -6.50
N SER A 79 0.78 6.70 -6.23
CA SER A 79 0.78 8.08 -6.75
C SER A 79 1.90 8.96 -6.20
N ALA A 80 2.47 8.62 -5.04
CA ALA A 80 3.61 9.32 -4.45
C ALA A 80 4.96 8.81 -5.00
N ALA A 81 4.95 7.83 -5.91
CA ALA A 81 6.18 7.30 -6.48
C ALA A 81 6.96 8.35 -7.26
N TYR A 82 8.28 8.35 -7.10
CA TYR A 82 9.20 9.19 -7.88
C TYR A 82 10.38 8.36 -8.40
N PRO A 83 11.03 8.78 -9.50
CA PRO A 83 12.19 8.07 -10.04
C PRO A 83 13.31 7.94 -9.00
N ASP A 84 13.95 6.77 -8.93
CA ASP A 84 15.05 6.48 -7.99
C ASP A 84 16.25 7.44 -8.13
N SER A 85 16.39 8.05 -9.30
CA SER A 85 17.42 9.04 -9.58
C SER A 85 17.18 10.41 -8.94
N GLN A 86 16.01 10.65 -8.35
CA GLN A 86 15.68 11.88 -7.61
C GLN A 86 15.83 11.66 -6.10
N PRO A 87 16.51 12.57 -5.38
CA PRO A 87 16.74 12.47 -3.94
C PRO A 87 15.50 12.78 -3.08
#